data_AF-A0ABD7FA41-F1
#
_entry.id   AF-A0ABD7FA41-F1
#
_cell.length_a   1.000
_cell.length_b   1.000
_cell.length_c   1.000
_cell.angle_alpha   90.00
_cell.angle_beta   90.00
_cell.angle_gamma   90.00
#
_symmetry.space_group_name_H-M   'P 1'
#
loop_
_entity.id
_entity.type
_entity.pdbx_description
1 polymer ?
#
loop_
_entity_poly.entity_id
_entity_poly.type
_entity_poly.pdbx_seq_one_letter_code
_entity_poly.pdbx_strand_id
1 'polypeptide(L)'
;MIVNLPKGDLHVHLNGAIPTNLVKELLAKNTNGIPSNFDINKDLNILEPQKNLQDYLKPWKVLNLIPRSQSDLNKIVLQTFFSLKRLCCINILQDTDF
;
A
#
# COMPACT_ATOMS: atom_id res chain seq x y z
N MET A 1 -0.04 -27.71 -4.35
CA MET A 1 0.33 -26.46 -3.63
C MET A 1 1.30 -25.70 -4.53
N ILE A 2 0.95 -24.49 -4.98
CA ILE A 2 1.75 -23.70 -5.94
C ILE A 2 2.74 -22.81 -5.16
N VAL A 3 3.67 -23.44 -4.45
CA VAL A 3 4.55 -22.73 -3.50
C VAL A 3 5.86 -22.28 -4.15
N ASN A 4 6.30 -23.01 -5.19
CA ASN A 4 7.63 -22.86 -5.80
C ASN A 4 7.60 -22.25 -7.22
N LEU A 5 6.44 -21.82 -7.71
CA LEU A 5 6.39 -21.08 -8.97
C LEU A 5 6.77 -19.62 -8.73
N PRO A 6 7.59 -19.03 -9.62
CA PRO A 6 7.70 -17.57 -9.73
C PRO A 6 6.31 -16.94 -9.79
N LYS A 7 6.07 -15.94 -8.95
CA LYS A 7 4.81 -15.20 -8.93
C LYS A 7 5.03 -13.83 -9.55
N GLY A 8 4.09 -13.41 -10.37
CA GLY A 8 3.96 -12.03 -10.85
C GLY A 8 2.56 -11.54 -10.54
N ASP A 9 2.41 -10.24 -10.34
CA ASP A 9 1.11 -9.60 -10.21
C ASP A 9 1.02 -8.45 -11.23
N LEU A 10 0.03 -8.52 -12.11
CA LEU A 10 -0.22 -7.54 -13.15
C LEU A 10 -1.14 -6.41 -12.69
N HIS A 11 -1.90 -6.62 -11.61
CA HIS A 11 -2.88 -5.67 -11.10
C HIS A 11 -2.64 -5.38 -9.62
N VAL A 12 -1.64 -4.54 -9.35
CA VAL A 12 -1.39 -3.98 -8.03
C VAL A 12 -1.51 -2.47 -8.07
N HIS A 13 -2.32 -1.91 -7.18
CA HIS A 13 -2.30 -0.47 -6.92
C HIS A 13 -1.21 -0.15 -5.91
N LEU A 14 -0.19 0.61 -6.31
CA LEU A 14 0.91 0.99 -5.41
C LEU A 14 0.40 1.57 -4.08
N ASN A 15 -0.57 2.50 -4.13
CA ASN A 15 -1.16 3.13 -2.94
C ASN A 15 -1.81 2.13 -1.98
N GLY A 16 -2.42 1.06 -2.52
CA GLY A 16 -3.04 -0.01 -1.72
C GLY A 16 -2.05 -1.06 -1.21
N ALA A 17 -0.81 -1.06 -1.71
CA ALA A 17 0.22 -2.03 -1.34
C ALA A 17 1.27 -1.47 -0.36
N ILE A 18 1.17 -0.20 0.01
CA ILE A 18 2.11 0.46 0.94
C ILE A 18 2.04 -0.23 2.31
N PRO A 19 3.17 -0.58 2.93
CA PRO A 19 3.17 -1.11 4.30
C PRO A 19 2.46 -0.15 5.26
N THR A 20 1.53 -0.66 6.06
CA THR A 20 0.71 0.17 6.97
C THR A 20 1.54 1.07 7.88
N ASN A 21 2.67 0.57 8.41
CA ASN A 21 3.55 1.36 9.27
C ASN A 21 4.18 2.55 8.53
N LEU A 22 4.50 2.39 7.24
CA LEU A 22 4.98 3.49 6.41
C LEU A 22 3.88 4.52 6.15
N VAL A 23 2.65 4.07 5.90
CA VAL A 23 1.50 4.99 5.76
C VAL A 23 1.32 5.82 7.03
N LYS A 24 1.36 5.19 8.21
CA LYS A 24 1.28 5.89 9.51
C LYS A 24 2.41 6.90 9.69
N GLU A 25 3.65 6.52 9.36
CA GLU A 25 4.80 7.41 9.43
C GLU A 25 4.63 8.64 8.52
N LEU A 26 4.21 8.44 7.26
CA LEU A 26 4.05 9.52 6.28
C LEU A 26 2.90 10.46 6.65
N LEU A 27 1.78 9.92 7.14
CA LEU A 27 0.64 10.72 7.62
C LEU A 27 0.97 11.49 8.91
N ALA A 28 1.82 10.95 9.78
CA ALA A 28 2.23 11.63 11.00
C ALA A 28 3.03 12.92 10.74
N LYS A 29 3.72 13.03 9.60
CA LYS A 29 4.42 14.26 9.19
C LYS A 29 3.45 15.43 8.96
N ASN A 30 2.21 15.13 8.58
CA ASN A 30 1.18 16.13 8.35
C ASN A 30 -0.22 15.50 8.35
N THR A 31 -1.00 15.83 9.39
CA THR A 31 -2.36 15.30 9.58
C THR A 31 -3.44 16.09 8.84
N ASN A 32 -3.09 17.20 8.16
CA ASN A 32 -4.06 17.99 7.41
C ASN A 32 -4.66 17.15 6.28
N GLY A 33 -5.98 17.21 6.17
CA GLY A 33 -6.76 16.48 5.16
C GLY A 33 -7.26 15.11 5.61
N ILE A 34 -6.83 14.60 6.78
CA ILE A 34 -7.38 13.36 7.34
C ILE A 34 -8.81 13.65 7.83
N PRO A 35 -9.83 12.90 7.37
CA PRO A 35 -11.20 13.10 7.83
C PRO A 35 -11.31 12.90 9.35
N SER A 36 -12.10 13.74 10.03
CA SER A 36 -12.26 13.67 11.50
C SER A 36 -12.83 12.33 12.00
N ASN A 37 -13.53 11.60 11.15
CA ASN A 37 -14.10 10.28 11.43
C ASN A 37 -13.20 9.11 10.95
N PHE A 38 -11.93 9.38 10.61
CA PHE A 38 -10.98 8.36 10.18
C PHE A 38 -10.01 7.99 11.32
N ASP A 39 -10.07 6.75 11.79
CA ASP A 39 -9.14 6.20 12.78
C ASP A 39 -7.96 5.53 12.07
N ILE A 40 -6.80 6.20 12.05
CA ILE A 40 -5.55 5.71 11.44
C ILE A 40 -5.15 4.30 11.93
N ASN A 41 -5.54 3.92 13.15
CA ASN A 41 -5.17 2.61 13.69
C ASN A 41 -6.10 1.49 13.26
N LYS A 42 -7.31 1.80 12.79
CA LYS A 42 -8.33 0.82 12.42
C LYS A 42 -8.69 0.84 10.95
N ASP A 43 -8.77 2.03 10.36
CA ASP A 43 -9.35 2.27 9.04
C ASP A 43 -8.36 2.17 7.88
N LEU A 44 -7.08 1.92 8.16
CA LEU A 44 -6.07 1.71 7.11
C LEU A 44 -6.17 0.34 6.43
N ASN A 45 -6.80 -0.64 7.09
CA ASN A 45 -6.93 -1.99 6.56
C ASN A 45 -8.41 -2.41 6.58
N ILE A 46 -8.81 -3.14 5.55
CA ILE A 46 -10.11 -3.81 5.52
C ILE A 46 -9.89 -5.26 5.98
N LEU A 47 -10.23 -5.55 7.23
CA LEU A 47 -10.09 -6.89 7.81
C LEU A 47 -11.38 -7.72 7.72
N GLU A 48 -12.51 -7.06 7.55
CA GLU A 48 -13.84 -7.66 7.44
C GLU A 48 -14.49 -7.31 6.10
N PRO A 49 -15.35 -8.17 5.53
CA PRO A 49 -16.13 -7.85 4.34
C PRO A 49 -16.92 -6.55 4.49
N GLN A 50 -16.93 -5.73 3.44
CA GLN A 50 -17.65 -4.45 3.42
C GLN A 50 -18.93 -4.56 2.62
N LYS A 51 -19.92 -3.72 2.96
CA LYS A 51 -21.27 -3.77 2.36
C LYS A 51 -21.28 -3.36 0.89
N ASN A 52 -20.32 -2.53 0.48
CA ASN A 52 -20.21 -1.99 -0.87
C ASN A 52 -18.76 -1.52 -1.14
N LEU A 53 -18.49 -1.16 -2.39
CA LEU A 53 -17.17 -0.68 -2.83
C LEU A 53 -16.77 0.63 -2.14
N GLN A 54 -17.72 1.52 -1.85
CA GLN A 54 -17.41 2.83 -1.24
C GLN A 54 -16.86 2.65 0.18
N ASP A 55 -17.43 1.71 0.94
CA ASP A 55 -16.96 1.33 2.26
C ASP A 55 -15.59 0.63 2.19
N TYR A 56 -15.39 -0.26 1.20
CA TYR A 56 -14.10 -0.89 0.95
C TYR A 56 -13.00 0.13 0.63
N LEU A 57 -13.32 1.19 -0.10
CA LEU A 57 -12.38 2.24 -0.48
C LEU A 57 -12.13 3.27 0.65
N LYS A 58 -12.64 3.06 1.87
CA LYS A 58 -12.38 3.96 3.01
C LYS A 58 -10.89 4.31 3.22
N PRO A 59 -9.92 3.36 3.17
CA PRO A 59 -8.51 3.69 3.32
C PRO A 59 -7.99 4.71 2.29
N TRP A 60 -8.57 4.71 1.07
CA TRP A 60 -8.13 5.59 -0.02
C TRP A 60 -8.32 7.07 0.29
N LYS A 61 -9.22 7.42 1.21
CA LYS A 61 -9.41 8.80 1.67
C LYS A 61 -8.12 9.39 2.25
N VAL A 62 -7.28 8.57 2.90
CA VAL A 62 -5.99 9.02 3.45
C VAL A 62 -4.80 8.63 2.59
N LEU A 63 -4.89 7.51 1.84
CA LEU A 63 -3.82 7.12 0.92
C LEU A 63 -3.62 8.15 -0.20
N ASN A 64 -4.67 8.86 -0.61
CA ASN A 64 -4.57 9.96 -1.57
C ASN A 64 -3.84 11.21 -1.04
N LEU A 65 -3.56 11.28 0.28
CA LEU A 65 -2.82 12.39 0.89
C LEU A 65 -1.30 12.19 0.85
N ILE A 66 -0.84 11.05 0.33
CA ILE A 66 0.56 10.68 0.17
C ILE A 66 0.79 10.15 -1.26
N PRO A 67 2.00 10.28 -1.83
CA PRO A 67 3.16 11.02 -1.31
C PRO A 67 2.96 12.54 -1.37
N ARG A 68 3.71 13.29 -0.55
CA ARG A 68 3.72 14.76 -0.58
C ARG A 68 5.02 15.35 -1.15
N SER A 69 6.02 14.50 -1.38
CA SER A 69 7.31 14.86 -1.94
C SER A 69 7.86 13.72 -2.78
N GLN A 70 8.84 14.02 -3.62
CA GLN A 70 9.58 12.99 -4.37
C GLN A 70 10.29 12.00 -3.43
N SER A 71 10.79 12.47 -2.28
CA SER A 71 11.40 11.62 -1.26
C SER A 71 10.41 10.61 -0.67
N ASP A 72 9.18 11.07 -0.37
CA ASP A 72 8.13 10.15 0.11
C ASP A 72 7.77 9.13 -0.97
N LEU A 73 7.65 9.54 -2.23
CA LEU A 73 7.35 8.64 -3.35
C LEU A 73 8.46 7.57 -3.49
N ASN A 74 9.72 7.97 -3.48
CA ASN A 74 10.86 7.05 -3.55
C ASN A 74 10.82 6.05 -2.38
N LYS A 75 10.53 6.52 -1.16
CA LYS A 75 10.40 5.67 0.02
C LYS A 75 9.23 4.68 -0.12
N ILE A 76 8.08 5.13 -0.62
CA ILE A 76 6.89 4.30 -0.88
C ILE A 76 7.24 3.19 -1.88
N VAL A 77 7.82 3.54 -3.03
CA VAL A 77 8.14 2.57 -4.08
C VAL A 77 9.08 1.49 -3.56
N LEU A 78 10.21 1.88 -2.97
CA LEU A 78 11.22 0.93 -2.49
C LEU A 78 10.68 0.01 -1.39
N GLN A 79 10.00 0.58 -0.38
CA GLN A 79 9.50 -0.21 0.75
C GLN A 79 8.35 -1.14 0.36
N THR A 80 7.48 -0.69 -0.55
CA THR A 80 6.39 -1.53 -1.08
C THR A 80 6.97 -2.69 -1.89
N PHE A 81 7.93 -2.41 -2.77
CA PHE A 81 8.62 -3.42 -3.55
C PHE A 81 9.29 -4.48 -2.67
N PHE A 82 10.09 -4.06 -1.67
CA PHE A 82 10.74 -5.00 -0.76
C PHE A 82 9.74 -5.83 0.04
N SER A 83 8.60 -5.23 0.42
CA SER A 83 7.55 -5.93 1.14
C SER A 83 6.87 -7.00 0.28
N LEU A 84 6.56 -6.70 -0.97
CA LEU A 84 5.97 -7.65 -1.92
C LEU A 84 6.93 -8.80 -2.24
N LYS A 85 8.21 -8.50 -2.48
CA LYS A 85 9.24 -9.53 -2.71
C LYS A 85 9.37 -10.47 -1.51
N ARG A 86 9.39 -9.94 -0.29
CA ARG A 86 9.57 -10.71 0.94
C ARG A 86 8.35 -11.53 1.33
N LEU A 87 7.15 -10.94 1.27
CA LEU A 87 5.94 -11.55 1.83
C LEU A 87 5.19 -12.41 0.82
N CYS A 88 5.24 -12.04 -0.46
CA CYS A 88 4.44 -12.69 -1.49
C CYS A 88 5.29 -13.60 -2.41
N CYS A 89 6.62 -13.57 -2.28
CA CYS A 89 7.56 -14.22 -3.21
C CYS A 89 7.29 -13.81 -4.67
N ILE A 90 6.87 -12.56 -4.88
CA ILE A 90 6.68 -12.00 -6.21
C ILE A 90 8.06 -11.72 -6.80
N ASN A 91 8.37 -12.39 -7.91
CA ASN A 91 9.53 -12.09 -8.74
C ASN A 91 9.13 -10.93 -9.65
N ILE A 92 9.99 -9.91 -9.69
CA ILE A 92 9.75 -8.74 -10.50
C ILE A 92 10.77 -8.78 -11.60
N LEU A 93 10.27 -8.89 -12.83
CA LEU A 93 11.07 -8.95 -14.04
C LEU A 93 11.95 -7.70 -14.09
N GLN A 94 13.26 -7.92 -14.04
CA GLN A 94 14.27 -6.91 -14.33
C GLN A 94 14.60 -6.96 -15.82
N ASP A 95 15.15 -5.88 -16.37
CA ASP A 95 15.58 -5.85 -17.78
C ASP A 95 16.61 -6.94 -18.12
N THR A 96 17.25 -7.55 -17.11
CA THR A 96 18.17 -8.69 -17.25
C THR A 96 17.48 -10.05 -17.34
N ASP A 97 16.15 -10.11 -17.19
CA ASP A 97 15.36 -11.34 -17.21
C ASP A 97 14.82 -11.69 -18.62
N PHE A 98 15.25 -10.95 -19.65
CA PHE A 98 14.92 -11.14 -21.07
C PHE A 98 16.16 -11.28 -21.96
#